data_AF-A0A6L7XNY4-F1
#
_entry.id   AF-A0A6L7XNY4-F1
#
_cell.length_a   1.000
_cell.length_b   1.000
_cell.length_c   1.000
_cell.angle_alpha   90.00
_cell.angle_beta   90.00
_cell.angle_gamma   90.00
#
_symmetry.space_group_name_H-M   'P 1'
#
loop_
_entity.id
_entity.type
_entity.pdbx_description
1 polymer ?
#
loop_
_entity_poly.entity_id
_entity_poly.type
_entity_poly.pdbx_seq_one_letter_code
_entity_poly.pdbx_strand_id
1 'polypeptide(L)' 'MVQITIRNVSENVRNELAARAAMHHQSMQEYLRQELERIVARPTVESWLRAAEERKAASGKTIPASEILKARDADRR' A
#
# COMPACT_ATOMS: atom_id res chain seq x y z
N MET A 1 9.23 -3.54 21.17
CA MET A 1 10.09 -4.18 20.15
C MET A 1 9.38 -5.44 19.70
N VAL A 2 9.10 -5.59 18.40
CA VAL A 2 8.48 -6.82 17.85
C VAL A 2 9.57 -7.56 17.10
N GLN A 3 9.80 -8.83 17.46
CA GLN A 3 10.76 -9.69 16.78
C GLN A 3 10.00 -10.65 15.86
N ILE A 4 10.34 -10.67 14.58
CA ILE A 4 9.79 -11.58 13.59
C ILE A 4 10.89 -12.55 13.18
N THR A 5 10.62 -13.86 13.29
CA THR A 5 11.55 -14.91 12.85
C THR A 5 10.96 -15.63 11.66
N ILE A 6 11.58 -15.47 10.50
CA ILE A 6 11.18 -16.15 9.26
C ILE A 6 11.95 -17.48 9.18
N ARG A 7 11.21 -18.59 9.22
CA ARG A 7 11.79 -19.95 9.15
C ARG A 7 11.82 -20.45 7.71
N ASN A 8 12.68 -21.41 7.43
CA ASN A 8 12.79 -22.10 6.13
C ASN A 8 13.11 -21.18 4.94
N VAL A 9 13.90 -20.13 5.17
CA VAL A 9 14.40 -19.27 4.07
C VAL A 9 15.57 -19.98 3.42
N SER A 10 15.51 -20.16 2.09
CA SER A 10 16.63 -20.73 1.34
C SER A 10 17.86 -19.82 1.42
N GLU A 11 19.06 -20.42 1.43
CA GLU A 11 20.30 -19.65 1.53
C GLU A 11 20.47 -18.68 0.36
N ASN A 12 20.02 -19.06 -0.83
CA ASN A 12 20.05 -18.18 -2.00
C ASN A 12 19.23 -16.90 -1.75
N VAL A 13 17.99 -17.04 -1.28
CA VAL A 13 17.12 -15.89 -0.99
C VAL A 13 17.71 -15.01 0.11
N ARG A 14 18.28 -15.62 1.17
CA ARG A 14 18.97 -14.87 2.24
C ARG A 14 20.11 -14.03 1.65
N ASN A 15 20.94 -14.63 0.80
CA ASN A 15 22.10 -13.96 0.22
C ASN A 15 21.69 -12.83 -0.72
N GLU A 16 20.65 -13.03 -1.53
CA GLU A 16 20.09 -11.96 -2.37
C GLU A 16 19.54 -10.80 -1.54
N LEU A 17 18.80 -11.08 -0.47
CA LEU A 17 18.28 -10.05 0.43
C LEU A 17 19.42 -9.29 1.12
N ALA A 18 20.49 -9.98 1.54
CA ALA A 18 21.67 -9.35 2.12
C ALA A 18 22.40 -8.47 1.09
N ALA A 19 22.55 -8.93 -0.15
CA ALA A 19 23.15 -8.16 -1.23
C ALA A 19 22.33 -6.89 -1.54
N ARG A 20 21.00 -6.99 -1.58
CA ARG A 20 20.11 -5.82 -1.75
C ARG A 20 20.23 -4.86 -0.58
N ALA A 21 20.23 -5.35 0.66
CA ALA A 21 20.43 -4.51 1.83
C ALA A 21 21.77 -3.76 1.77
N ALA A 22 22.84 -4.44 1.38
CA ALA A 22 24.17 -3.84 1.20
C ALA A 22 24.19 -2.78 0.10
N MET A 23 23.49 -2.99 -1.03
CA MET A 23 23.34 -1.99 -2.09
C MET A 23 22.63 -0.72 -1.60
N HIS A 24 21.72 -0.86 -0.65
CA HIS A 24 21.03 0.26 -0.01
C HIS A 24 21.76 0.79 1.23
N HIS A 25 23.01 0.38 1.46
CA HIS A 25 23.84 0.78 2.61
C HIS A 25 23.16 0.59 3.98
N GLN A 26 22.36 -0.47 4.11
CA GLN A 26 21.58 -0.73 5.32
C GLN A 26 21.72 -2.18 5.77
N SER A 27 21.35 -2.43 7.04
CA SER A 27 21.33 -3.80 7.57
C SER A 27 20.20 -4.61 6.92
N MET A 28 20.35 -5.94 6.88
CA MET A 28 19.32 -6.84 6.34
C MET A 28 17.98 -6.70 7.09
N GLN A 29 18.03 -6.49 8.41
CA GLN A 29 16.83 -6.27 9.22
C GLN A 29 16.14 -4.95 8.86
N GLU A 30 16.90 -3.89 8.65
CA GLU A 30 16.38 -2.57 8.28
C GLU A 30 15.74 -2.60 6.88
N TYR A 31 16.42 -3.23 5.92
CA TYR A 31 15.87 -3.46 4.58
C TYR A 31 14.55 -4.24 4.61
N LEU A 32 14.49 -5.32 5.39
CA LEU A 32 13.27 -6.12 5.52
C LEU A 32 12.14 -5.34 6.20
N ARG A 33 12.43 -4.51 7.20
CA ARG A 33 11.44 -3.64 7.85
C ARG A 33 10.83 -2.68 6.82
N GLN A 34 11.66 -2.01 6.03
CA GLN A 34 11.19 -1.07 5.00
C GLN A 34 10.36 -1.78 3.92
N GLU A 35 10.77 -2.97 3.47
CA GLU A 35 9.97 -3.72 2.49
C GLU A 35 8.63 -4.18 3.07
N LEU A 36 8.57 -4.58 4.35
CA LEU A 36 7.30 -4.88 5.02
C LEU A 36 6.39 -3.65 5.07
N GLU A 37 6.95 -2.48 5.41
CA GLU A 37 6.21 -1.22 5.38
C GLU A 37 5.73 -0.86 3.98
N ARG A 38 6.57 -1.09 2.95
CA ARG A 38 6.21 -0.86 1.55
C ARG A 38 5.09 -1.78 1.08
N ILE A 39 5.09 -3.04 1.53
CA ILE A 39 4.01 -4.00 1.26
C ILE A 39 2.71 -3.51 1.89
N VAL A 40 2.74 -3.06 3.15
CA VAL A 40 1.54 -2.53 3.84
C VAL A 40 1.08 -1.20 3.23
N ALA A 41 2.01 -0.33 2.82
CA ALA A 41 1.71 0.95 2.20
C ALA A 41 1.05 0.82 0.82
N ARG A 42 1.11 -0.36 0.19
CA ARG A 42 0.38 -0.69 -1.03
C ARG A 42 -0.84 -1.54 -0.67
N PRO A 43 -1.98 -0.92 -0.29
CA PRO A 43 -3.20 -1.68 -0.12
C PRO A 43 -3.50 -2.41 -1.42
N THR A 44 -3.85 -3.69 -1.31
CA THR A 44 -4.38 -4.43 -2.47
C THR A 44 -5.58 -3.67 -3.03
N VAL A 45 -5.82 -3.76 -4.35
CA VAL A 45 -6.95 -3.07 -5.00
C VAL A 45 -8.26 -3.35 -4.26
N GLU A 46 -8.45 -4.58 -3.77
CA GLU A 46 -9.60 -4.98 -2.96
C GLU A 46 -9.66 -4.29 -1.59
N SER A 47 -8.52 -4.18 -0.88
CA SER A 47 -8.47 -3.45 0.40
C SER A 47 -8.68 -1.95 0.22
N TRP A 48 -8.18 -1.39 -0.88
CA TRP A 48 -8.42 0.01 -1.22
C TRP A 48 -9.88 0.26 -1.61
N LEU A 49 -10.48 -0.64 -2.40
CA LEU A 49 -11.88 -0.57 -2.79
C LEU A 49 -12.79 -0.62 -1.56
N ARG A 50 -12.53 -1.55 -0.63
CA ARG A 50 -13.27 -1.64 0.64
C ARG A 50 -13.14 -0.36 1.46
N ALA A 51 -11.93 0.17 1.61
CA ALA A 51 -11.70 1.43 2.33
C ALA A 51 -12.37 2.64 1.64
N ALA A 52 -12.46 2.64 0.30
CA ALA A 52 -13.16 3.66 -0.46
C ALA A 52 -14.68 3.55 -0.28
N GLU A 53 -15.24 2.34 -0.28
CA GLU A 53 -16.65 2.08 0.00
C GLU A 53 -17.03 2.49 1.42
N GLU A 54 -16.23 2.13 2.42
CA GLU A 54 -16.42 2.53 3.82
C GLU A 54 -16.35 4.05 3.98
N ARG A 55 -15.39 4.71 3.33
CA ARG A 55 -15.29 6.19 3.37
C ARG A 55 -16.46 6.86 2.66
N LYS A 56 -16.93 6.31 1.54
CA LYS A 56 -18.12 6.80 0.81
C LYS A 56 -19.37 6.68 1.68
N ALA A 57 -19.55 5.56 2.38
CA ALA A 57 -20.65 5.34 3.30
C ALA A 57 -20.59 6.29 4.51
N ALA A 58 -19.40 6.47 5.10
CA ALA A 58 -19.18 7.33 6.25
C ALA A 58 -19.36 8.84 5.94
N SER A 59 -19.07 9.27 4.71
CA SER A 59 -19.24 10.67 4.31
C SER A 59 -20.71 11.10 4.20
N GLY A 60 -21.67 10.17 4.16
CA GLY A 60 -23.12 10.42 4.10
C GLY A 60 -23.63 11.21 2.87
N LYS A 61 -22.72 11.68 1.99
CA LYS A 61 -23.04 12.44 0.79
C LYS A 61 -23.12 11.50 -0.40
N THR A 62 -24.34 11.19 -0.81
CA THR A 62 -24.59 10.56 -2.10
C THR A 62 -24.84 11.65 -3.12
N ILE A 63 -23.87 11.93 -3.99
CA ILE A 63 -24.06 12.87 -5.09
C ILE A 63 -24.75 12.11 -6.23
N PRO A 64 -25.94 12.52 -6.68
CA PRO A 64 -26.60 11.88 -7.81
C PRO A 64 -25.81 12.14 -9.10
N ALA A 65 -25.81 11.16 -10.01
CA ALA A 65 -25.09 11.25 -11.28
C ALA A 65 -25.47 12.52 -12.09
N SER A 66 -26.69 13.02 -11.92
CA SER A 66 -27.17 14.26 -12.54
C SER A 66 -26.45 15.52 -12.03
N GLU A 67 -26.04 15.58 -10.76
CA GLU A 67 -25.22 16.69 -10.23
C GLU A 67 -23.78 16.63 -10.73
N ILE A 68 -23.21 15.43 -10.84
CA ILE A 68 -21.86 15.22 -11.38
C ILE A 68 -21.79 15.70 -12.85
N LEU A 69 -22.79 15.33 -13.65
CA LEU A 69 -22.88 15.75 -15.05
C LEU A 69 -23.06 17.28 -15.17
N LYS A 70 -23.92 17.88 -14.34
CA LYS A 70 -24.09 19.35 -14.32
C LYS A 70 -22.82 20.09 -13.93
N ALA A 71 -22.09 19.63 -12.93
CA ALA A 71 -20.82 20.24 -12.52
C ALA A 71 -19.75 20.12 -13.62
N ARG A 72 -19.66 18.96 -14.28
CA ARG A 72 -18.74 18.71 -15.40
C ARG A 72 -19.05 19.58 -16.62
N ASP A 73 -20.34 19.79 -16.91
CA ASP A 73 -20.76 20.60 -18.05
C ASP A 73 -20.64 22.11 -17.77
N ALA A 74 -20.65 22.52 -16.49
CA ALA A 74 -20.39 23.89 -16.05
C ALA A 74 -18.91 24.30 -16.15
N ASP A 75 -17.97 23.36 -15.94
CA ASP A 75 -16.53 23.57 -16.12
C ASP A 75 -16.13 23.75 -17.60
N ARG A 76 -16.98 23.29 -18.52
CA ARG A 76 -16.74 23.30 -19.96
C ARG A 76 -17.25 24.55 -20.69
N ARG A 77 -17.75 25.57 -19.97
CA ARG A 77 -18.36 26.80 -20.50
C ARG A 77 -17.53 28.04 -20.22
#